data_AF-A0A965W148-F1
#
_entry.id   AF-A0A965W148-F1
#
_cell.length_a   1.000
_cell.length_b   1.000
_cell.length_c   1.000
_cell.angle_alpha   90.00
_cell.angle_beta   90.00
_cell.angle_gamma   90.00
#
_symmetry.space_group_name_H-M   'P 1'
#
loop_
_entity.id
_entity.type
_entity.pdbx_description
1 polymer ?
#
loop_
_entity_poly.entity_id
_entity_poly.type
_entity_poly.pdbx_seq_one_letter_code
_entity_poly.pdbx_strand_id
1 'polypeptide(L)'
;MSDFGTIITATSKQTFTESEEEELTELLQQLIVKYKALNAEGELMNAQFEIIDSKTAVAPLSDHYYGDEDPENQVDFVKDNELDYAELLAEKLQEFFPNFSFEAKLERW
;
A
#
# COMPACT_ATOMS: atom_id res chain seq x y z
N MET A 1 -12.82 17.19 5.75
CA MET A 1 -11.78 17.00 4.71
C MET A 1 -11.52 15.52 4.71
N SER A 2 -11.65 14.88 3.54
CA SER A 2 -11.28 13.47 3.42
C SER A 2 -9.84 13.45 2.95
N ASP A 3 -9.08 12.49 3.44
CA ASP A 3 -7.76 12.20 2.91
C ASP A 3 -7.89 10.92 2.06
N PHE A 4 -6.98 10.69 1.14
CA PHE A 4 -7.02 9.50 0.30
C PHE A 4 -5.63 9.07 -0.11
N GLY A 5 -5.48 7.81 -0.48
CA GLY A 5 -4.19 7.35 -0.96
C GLY A 5 -4.20 5.89 -1.34
N THR A 6 -3.02 5.43 -1.75
CA THR A 6 -2.84 4.07 -2.19
C THR A 6 -2.44 3.21 -0.99
N ILE A 7 -3.13 2.11 -0.79
CA ILE A 7 -2.86 1.17 0.30
C ILE A 7 -2.60 -0.24 -0.26
N ILE A 8 -1.84 -1.04 0.48
CA ILE A 8 -1.78 -2.49 0.31
C ILE A 8 -2.43 -3.15 1.52
N THR A 9 -3.40 -4.01 1.28
CA THR A 9 -4.02 -4.87 2.29
C THR A 9 -3.42 -6.27 2.19
N ALA A 10 -2.95 -6.80 3.31
CA ALA A 10 -2.49 -8.18 3.46
C ALA A 10 -3.49 -8.95 4.32
N THR A 11 -4.07 -10.02 3.76
CA THR A 11 -5.02 -10.90 4.47
C THR A 11 -4.41 -12.29 4.66
N SER A 12 -4.30 -12.75 5.90
CA SER A 12 -3.81 -14.08 6.24
C SER A 12 -4.96 -15.07 6.47
N LYS A 13 -4.71 -16.35 6.14
CA LYS A 13 -5.61 -17.44 6.57
C LYS A 13 -5.48 -17.75 8.06
N GLN A 14 -4.37 -17.37 8.67
CA GLN A 14 -4.03 -17.60 10.07
C GLN A 14 -3.98 -16.27 10.84
N THR A 15 -3.79 -16.33 12.14
CA THR A 15 -3.61 -15.13 12.95
C THR A 15 -2.24 -14.52 12.64
N PHE A 16 -2.19 -13.23 12.34
CA PHE A 16 -0.96 -12.46 12.18
C PHE A 16 -0.12 -12.53 13.46
N THR A 17 1.16 -12.69 13.27
CA THR A 17 2.17 -12.51 14.32
C THR A 17 2.90 -11.19 14.12
N GLU A 18 3.41 -10.59 15.20
CA GLU A 18 4.25 -9.38 15.13
C GLU A 18 5.49 -9.61 14.24
N SER A 19 6.06 -10.81 14.27
CA SER A 19 7.18 -11.18 13.38
C SER A 19 6.81 -11.13 11.90
N GLU A 20 5.60 -11.56 11.52
CA GLU A 20 5.15 -11.49 10.13
C GLU A 20 4.90 -10.04 9.69
N GLU A 21 4.39 -9.18 10.59
CA GLU A 21 4.24 -7.75 10.32
C GLU A 21 5.60 -7.07 10.05
N GLU A 22 6.60 -7.35 10.88
CA GLU A 22 7.97 -6.85 10.71
C GLU A 22 8.57 -7.34 9.38
N GLU A 23 8.49 -8.64 9.09
CA GLU A 23 9.01 -9.23 7.85
C GLU A 23 8.32 -8.66 6.59
N LEU A 24 7.00 -8.47 6.63
CA LEU A 24 6.24 -7.85 5.55
C LEU A 24 6.65 -6.39 5.33
N THR A 25 6.81 -5.64 6.42
CA THR A 25 7.23 -4.24 6.37
C THR A 25 8.63 -4.11 5.78
N GLU A 26 9.60 -4.90 6.27
CA GLU A 26 10.97 -4.87 5.76
C GLU A 26 11.02 -5.25 4.28
N LEU A 27 10.29 -6.29 3.87
CA LEU A 27 10.26 -6.69 2.47
C LEU A 27 9.61 -5.61 1.60
N LEU A 28 8.49 -5.04 2.01
CA LEU A 28 7.82 -3.98 1.26
C LEU A 28 8.74 -2.77 1.05
N GLN A 29 9.44 -2.32 2.09
CA GLN A 29 10.42 -1.24 1.99
C GLN A 29 11.56 -1.56 1.02
N GLN A 30 12.08 -2.80 1.04
CA GLN A 30 13.09 -3.24 0.08
C GLN A 30 12.56 -3.26 -1.36
N LEU A 31 11.33 -3.71 -1.57
CA LEU A 31 10.69 -3.75 -2.89
C LEU A 31 10.46 -2.33 -3.43
N ILE A 32 10.00 -1.40 -2.59
CA ILE A 32 9.82 0.02 -2.96
C ILE A 32 11.14 0.60 -3.48
N VAL A 33 12.24 0.41 -2.75
CA VAL A 33 13.56 0.91 -3.18
C VAL A 33 14.03 0.20 -4.45
N LYS A 34 13.86 -1.13 -4.54
CA LYS A 34 14.30 -1.94 -5.68
C LYS A 34 13.59 -1.55 -6.99
N TYR A 35 12.28 -1.34 -6.94
CA TYR A 35 11.47 -0.98 -8.10
C TYR A 35 11.32 0.52 -8.30
N LYS A 36 11.88 1.33 -7.39
CA LYS A 36 11.69 2.79 -7.37
C LYS A 36 10.20 3.13 -7.46
N ALA A 37 9.39 2.49 -6.62
CA ALA A 37 7.97 2.80 -6.55
C ALA A 37 7.79 4.20 -5.98
N LEU A 38 7.31 5.12 -6.81
CA LEU A 38 7.12 6.52 -6.46
C LEU A 38 5.65 6.82 -6.29
N ASN A 39 5.33 7.70 -5.35
CA ASN A 39 4.02 8.33 -5.25
C ASN A 39 3.81 9.34 -6.39
N ALA A 40 2.63 9.93 -6.47
CA ALA A 40 2.24 10.87 -7.51
C ALA A 40 3.04 12.19 -7.46
N GLU A 41 3.70 12.46 -6.34
CA GLU A 41 4.61 13.61 -6.15
C GLU A 41 6.05 13.29 -6.60
N GLY A 42 6.34 12.04 -6.98
CA GLY A 42 7.65 11.57 -7.41
C GLY A 42 8.59 11.21 -6.25
N GLU A 43 8.08 11.10 -5.04
CA GLU A 43 8.81 10.64 -3.86
C GLU A 43 8.69 9.13 -3.70
N LEU A 44 9.67 8.48 -3.05
CA LEU A 44 9.54 7.06 -2.75
C LEU A 44 8.34 6.85 -1.82
N MET A 45 7.51 5.86 -2.16
CA MET A 45 6.44 5.43 -1.26
C MET A 45 7.04 5.06 0.11
N ASN A 46 6.37 5.41 1.19
CA ASN A 46 6.78 4.98 2.52
C ASN A 46 5.67 4.12 3.08
N ALA A 47 6.01 2.89 3.48
CA ALA A 47 5.03 1.92 3.85
C ALA A 47 5.49 1.09 5.05
N GLN A 48 4.60 1.00 6.02
CA GLN A 48 4.69 0.12 7.16
C GLN A 48 3.34 -0.57 7.31
N PHE A 49 3.35 -1.90 7.43
CA PHE A 49 2.13 -2.62 7.73
C PHE A 49 1.73 -2.36 9.18
N GLU A 50 0.43 -2.15 9.39
CA GLU A 50 -0.18 -2.11 10.70
C GLU A 50 -1.27 -3.18 10.76
N ILE A 51 -1.24 -4.02 11.80
CA ILE A 51 -2.28 -5.02 12.03
C ILE A 51 -3.57 -4.32 12.49
N ILE A 52 -4.59 -4.33 11.63
CA ILE A 52 -5.91 -3.75 11.96
C ILE A 52 -6.83 -4.77 12.62
N ASP A 53 -6.64 -6.05 12.32
CA ASP A 53 -7.29 -7.16 13.00
C ASP A 53 -6.42 -8.42 12.95
N SER A 54 -6.80 -9.46 13.69
CA SER A 54 -6.04 -10.71 13.78
C SER A 54 -5.64 -11.36 12.45
N LYS A 55 -6.26 -11.04 11.32
CA LYS A 55 -6.03 -11.64 10.00
C LYS A 55 -5.78 -10.61 8.91
N THR A 56 -5.76 -9.33 9.24
CA THR A 56 -5.65 -8.26 8.25
C THR A 56 -4.63 -7.23 8.72
N ALA A 57 -3.67 -6.93 7.86
CA ALA A 57 -2.76 -5.81 8.02
C ALA A 57 -2.88 -4.88 6.81
N VAL A 58 -2.68 -3.59 7.04
CA VAL A 58 -2.75 -2.56 6.00
C VAL A 58 -1.46 -1.74 6.01
N ALA A 59 -0.91 -1.48 4.84
CA ALA A 59 0.20 -0.57 4.66
C ALA A 59 -0.25 0.61 3.77
N PRO A 60 -0.41 1.82 4.33
CA PRO A 60 -0.53 3.02 3.50
C PRO A 60 0.78 3.26 2.76
N LEU A 61 0.72 3.48 1.46
CA LEU A 61 1.89 3.77 0.60
C LEU A 61 2.06 5.26 0.33
N SER A 62 0.95 5.99 0.31
CA SER A 62 0.84 7.41 0.02
C SER A 62 -0.37 8.00 0.74
N ASP A 63 -0.31 9.30 1.00
CA ASP A 63 -1.39 10.09 1.57
C ASP A 63 -1.50 11.40 0.79
N HIS A 64 -2.70 11.70 0.30
CA HIS A 64 -3.02 12.84 -0.54
C HIS A 64 -4.19 13.60 0.06
N TYR A 65 -4.05 14.92 0.09
CA TYR A 65 -5.04 15.82 0.64
C TYR A 65 -5.92 16.42 -0.46
N TYR A 66 -7.26 16.29 -0.34
CA TYR A 66 -8.18 17.05 -1.18
C TYR A 66 -8.13 18.54 -0.81
N GLY A 67 -7.48 19.33 -1.66
CA GLY A 67 -7.52 20.80 -1.59
C GLY A 67 -8.88 21.39 -2.02
N ASP A 68 -8.85 22.63 -2.50
CA ASP A 68 -10.00 23.27 -3.18
C ASP A 68 -10.18 22.78 -4.63
N GLU A 69 -9.34 21.85 -5.09
CA GLU A 69 -9.43 21.24 -6.42
C GLU A 69 -10.49 20.14 -6.49
N ASP A 70 -10.94 19.83 -7.70
CA ASP A 70 -11.95 18.81 -7.95
C ASP A 70 -11.46 17.42 -7.49
N PRO A 71 -12.12 16.79 -6.49
CA PRO A 71 -11.71 15.50 -5.94
C PRO A 71 -11.61 14.38 -6.98
N GLU A 72 -12.42 14.41 -8.03
CA GLU A 72 -12.39 13.35 -9.05
C GLU A 72 -11.08 13.38 -9.86
N ASN A 73 -10.59 14.57 -10.20
CA ASN A 73 -9.35 14.72 -10.97
C ASN A 73 -8.12 14.29 -10.17
N GLN A 74 -8.10 14.52 -8.85
CA GLN A 74 -6.98 14.10 -8.01
C GLN A 74 -6.93 12.58 -7.83
N VAL A 75 -8.10 11.92 -7.70
CA VAL A 75 -8.17 10.45 -7.61
C VAL A 75 -7.68 9.79 -8.88
N ASP A 76 -8.14 10.26 -10.04
CA ASP A 76 -7.73 9.70 -11.33
C ASP A 76 -6.23 9.92 -11.56
N PHE A 77 -5.70 11.09 -11.18
CA PHE A 77 -4.25 11.35 -11.26
C PHE A 77 -3.44 10.39 -10.39
N VAL A 78 -3.81 10.20 -9.12
CA VAL A 78 -3.11 9.27 -8.22
C VAL A 78 -3.23 7.83 -8.72
N LYS A 79 -4.42 7.43 -9.19
CA LYS A 79 -4.65 6.10 -9.75
C LYS A 79 -3.74 5.82 -10.95
N ASP A 80 -3.65 6.75 -11.89
CA ASP A 80 -2.86 6.59 -13.12
C ASP A 80 -1.34 6.61 -12.88
N ASN A 81 -0.88 7.11 -11.72
CA ASN A 81 0.54 7.26 -11.41
C ASN A 81 1.05 6.29 -10.34
N GLU A 82 0.20 5.86 -9.40
CA GLU A 82 0.62 5.06 -8.24
C GLU A 82 0.12 3.62 -8.23
N LEU A 83 -1.09 3.39 -8.74
CA LEU A 83 -1.78 2.12 -8.52
C LEU A 83 -1.01 0.95 -9.17
N ASP A 84 -0.47 1.16 -10.38
CA ASP A 84 0.35 0.15 -11.08
C ASP A 84 1.57 -0.27 -10.25
N TYR A 85 2.21 0.67 -9.55
CA TYR A 85 3.32 0.35 -8.65
C TYR A 85 2.85 -0.43 -7.43
N ALA A 86 1.74 -0.03 -6.82
CA ALA A 86 1.19 -0.71 -5.66
C ALA A 86 0.74 -2.14 -6.01
N GLU A 87 0.11 -2.35 -7.16
CA GLU A 87 -0.26 -3.67 -7.69
C GLU A 87 0.99 -4.53 -7.93
N LEU A 88 2.05 -3.97 -8.51
CA LEU A 88 3.33 -4.66 -8.68
C LEU A 88 3.93 -5.06 -7.32
N LEU A 89 3.91 -4.17 -6.33
CA LEU A 89 4.43 -4.47 -4.98
C LEU A 89 3.62 -5.58 -4.32
N ALA A 90 2.28 -5.55 -4.43
CA ALA A 90 1.40 -6.60 -3.93
C ALA A 90 1.66 -7.95 -4.61
N GLU A 91 1.84 -7.98 -5.93
CA GLU A 91 2.22 -9.19 -6.67
C GLU A 91 3.56 -9.74 -6.16
N LYS A 92 4.56 -8.87 -5.94
CA LYS A 92 5.86 -9.32 -5.43
C LYS A 92 5.78 -9.80 -3.99
N LEU A 93 5.02 -9.15 -3.11
CA LEU A 93 4.79 -9.67 -1.75
C LEU A 93 4.14 -11.06 -1.79
N GLN A 94 3.19 -11.27 -2.69
CA GLN A 94 2.50 -12.56 -2.87
C GLN A 94 3.46 -13.70 -3.24
N GLU A 95 4.51 -13.43 -4.01
CA GLU A 95 5.55 -14.42 -4.37
C GLU A 95 6.35 -14.91 -3.15
N PHE A 96 6.61 -14.02 -2.16
CA PHE A 96 7.36 -14.36 -0.94
C PHE A 96 6.47 -14.90 0.17
N PHE A 97 5.21 -14.45 0.22
CA PHE A 97 4.24 -14.79 1.26
C PHE A 97 3.01 -15.51 0.67
N PRO A 98 3.16 -16.76 0.17
CA PRO A 98 2.08 -17.48 -0.53
C PRO A 98 0.86 -17.82 0.35
N ASN A 99 0.99 -17.69 1.68
CA ASN A 99 -0.10 -17.93 2.62
C ASN A 99 -0.99 -16.71 2.85
N PHE A 100 -0.57 -15.55 2.37
CA PHE A 100 -1.29 -14.29 2.43
C PHE A 100 -1.97 -14.03 1.08
N SER A 101 -2.98 -13.16 1.11
CA SER A 101 -3.57 -12.54 -0.07
C SER A 101 -3.27 -11.06 0.00
N PHE A 102 -2.73 -10.50 -1.08
CA PHE A 102 -2.45 -9.06 -1.17
C PHE A 102 -3.38 -8.37 -2.16
N GLU A 103 -3.87 -7.19 -1.79
CA GLU A 103 -4.68 -6.33 -2.64
C GLU A 103 -4.16 -4.90 -2.54
N ALA A 104 -3.88 -4.27 -3.68
CA ALA A 104 -3.59 -2.86 -3.76
C ALA A 104 -4.84 -2.11 -4.22
N LYS A 105 -5.19 -1.02 -3.53
CA LYS A 105 -6.33 -0.18 -3.92
C LYS A 105 -6.11 1.25 -3.48
N LEU A 106 -6.89 2.14 -4.09
CA LEU A 106 -7.01 3.53 -3.68
C LEU A 106 -8.17 3.62 -2.68
N GLU A 107 -7.90 4.09 -1.47
CA GLU A 107 -8.88 4.19 -0.39
C GLU A 107 -9.02 5.65 0.06
N ARG A 108 -10.23 6.02 0.50
CA ARG A 108 -10.57 7.34 1.04
C ARG A 108 -10.86 7.17 2.53
N TRP A 109 -10.37 8.08 3.37
CA TRP A 109 -10.59 8.08 4.81
C TRP A 109 -10.99 9.47 5.34
#